data_AF-T0YSY8-F1
#
_entry.id   AF-T0YSY8-F1
#
_cell.length_a   1.000
_cell.length_b   1.000
_cell.length_c   1.000
_cell.angle_alpha   90.00
_cell.angle_beta   90.00
_cell.angle_gamma   90.00
#
_symmetry.space_group_name_H-M   'P 1'
#
loop_
_entity.id
_entity.type
_entity.pdbx_description
1 polymer ?
#
loop_
_entity_poly.entity_id
_entity_poly.type
_entity_poly.pdbx_seq_one_letter_code
_entity_poly.pdbx_strand_id
1 'polypeptide(L)'
;ADVSKTLMGLYLAKAVDGSEMLTTQFESTGARMAFPCVDDPSWKAVFRLRVKVDDGLDVISNMPPEKVESLKGKKNFVFQDTPRMSTYLLYLGIGKFETRSGKYNGKDVYLSGLANNLDSTDFPLTVGKQSLEFFDSYFGINYALPKMHLISIPEFGAGAMENWGAITFRETALLVNKNTSEITKKRVASVIAHEIAHQWFGDLVTMKWWNDLWLNESFATFMMYKMVEKYYPDWKITAK
;
A
#
# COMPACT_ATOMS: atom_id res chain seq x y z
N ALA A 1 -3.40 0.04 23.19
CA ALA A 1 -2.42 -1.02 22.91
C ALA A 1 -1.06 -0.35 22.90
N ASP A 2 -0.05 -0.96 23.51
CA ASP A 2 1.31 -0.47 23.38
C ASP A 2 1.75 -0.60 21.92
N VAL A 3 2.41 0.44 21.41
CA VAL A 3 2.94 0.46 20.06
C VAL A 3 4.17 -0.45 20.02
N SER A 4 4.30 -1.25 18.96
CA SER A 4 5.43 -2.17 18.81
C SER A 4 6.76 -1.43 18.80
N LYS A 5 7.79 -2.03 19.42
CA LYS A 5 9.18 -1.54 19.39
C LYS A 5 9.95 -2.02 18.16
N THR A 6 9.32 -2.82 17.30
CA THR A 6 9.86 -3.31 16.02
C THR A 6 9.08 -2.69 14.87
N LEU A 7 9.59 -2.81 13.64
CA LEU A 7 8.89 -2.36 12.42
C LEU A 7 7.83 -3.39 11.95
N MET A 8 7.17 -4.07 12.89
CA MET A 8 6.14 -5.09 12.65
C MET A 8 5.01 -4.97 13.67
N GLY A 9 3.79 -5.31 13.27
CA GLY A 9 2.57 -5.04 14.01
C GLY A 9 2.09 -3.61 13.78
N LEU A 10 1.47 -3.00 14.78
CA LEU A 10 1.20 -1.55 14.82
C LEU A 10 2.39 -0.86 15.48
N TYR A 11 3.08 0.01 14.74
CA TYR A 11 4.31 0.65 15.21
C TYR A 11 4.35 2.15 14.86
N LEU A 12 5.25 2.90 15.51
CA LEU A 12 5.48 4.32 15.26
C LEU A 12 6.66 4.45 14.27
N ALA A 13 6.43 5.10 13.14
CA ALA A 13 7.47 5.43 12.17
C ALA A 13 7.80 6.92 12.25
N LYS A 14 9.09 7.27 12.26
CA LYS A 14 9.57 8.65 12.38
C LYS A 14 10.32 9.09 11.13
N ALA A 15 9.96 10.24 10.59
CA ALA A 15 10.73 10.90 9.54
C ALA A 15 11.92 11.68 10.12
N VAL A 16 12.85 12.05 9.24
CA VAL A 16 14.08 12.78 9.61
C VAL A 16 13.77 14.16 10.21
N ASP A 17 12.67 14.80 9.77
CA ASP A 17 12.24 16.11 10.27
C ASP A 17 11.50 16.03 11.63
N GLY A 18 11.39 14.84 12.21
CA GLY A 18 10.70 14.58 13.47
C GLY A 18 9.19 14.42 13.34
N SER A 19 8.62 14.48 12.13
CA SER A 19 7.23 14.08 11.92
C SER A 19 7.05 12.57 12.13
N GLU A 20 5.89 12.17 12.65
CA GLU A 20 5.63 10.79 13.04
C GLU A 20 4.28 10.30 12.52
N MET A 21 4.19 9.01 12.26
CA MET A 21 2.93 8.31 11.99
C MET A 21 2.86 6.98 12.73
N LEU A 22 1.66 6.58 13.13
CA LEU A 22 1.38 5.17 13.42
C LEU A 22 1.10 4.46 12.10
N THR A 23 1.69 3.29 11.91
CA THR A 23 1.52 2.48 10.70
C THR A 23 1.55 1.00 11.04
N THR A 24 1.02 0.17 10.14
CA THR A 24 1.00 -1.29 10.30
C THR A 24 1.86 -1.99 9.26
N GLN A 25 2.59 -3.03 9.69
CA GLN A 25 3.20 -4.04 8.83
C GLN A 25 2.87 -5.41 9.42
N PHE A 26 2.04 -6.20 8.71
CA PHE A 26 1.51 -7.44 9.27
C PHE A 26 2.01 -8.72 8.61
N GLU A 27 2.54 -8.67 7.39
CA GLU A 27 3.09 -9.88 6.80
C GLU A 27 4.38 -10.31 7.51
N SER A 28 4.55 -11.59 7.88
CA SER A 28 3.60 -12.72 7.68
C SER A 28 2.68 -12.99 8.88
N THR A 29 3.03 -12.54 10.09
CA THR A 29 2.30 -12.89 11.33
C THR A 29 2.23 -11.74 12.35
N GLY A 30 2.31 -10.49 11.87
CA GLY A 30 2.29 -9.28 12.67
C GLY A 30 0.88 -8.80 13.07
N ALA A 31 -0.18 -9.26 12.40
CA ALA A 31 -1.55 -8.78 12.71
C ALA A 31 -1.95 -9.11 14.15
N ARG A 32 -1.58 -10.30 14.64
CA ARG A 32 -1.80 -10.75 16.02
C ARG A 32 -1.15 -9.86 17.09
N MET A 33 -0.19 -9.02 16.72
CA MET A 33 0.46 -8.06 17.62
C MET A 33 -0.38 -6.78 17.80
N ALA A 34 -1.28 -6.48 16.86
CA ALA A 34 -2.12 -5.29 16.89
C ALA A 34 -3.54 -5.58 17.42
N PHE A 35 -4.11 -6.75 17.09
CA PHE A 35 -5.43 -7.16 17.56
C PHE A 35 -5.56 -8.70 17.61
N PRO A 36 -6.42 -9.25 18.50
CA PRO A 36 -6.68 -10.69 18.53
C PRO A 36 -7.36 -11.17 17.24
N CYS A 37 -6.76 -12.14 16.56
CA CYS A 37 -7.31 -12.73 15.33
C CYS A 37 -6.76 -14.14 15.06
N VAL A 38 -7.43 -14.86 14.17
CA VAL A 38 -6.85 -16.06 13.53
C VAL A 38 -5.91 -15.57 12.42
N ASP A 39 -4.64 -15.44 12.77
CA ASP A 39 -3.63 -14.82 11.92
C ASP A 39 -2.99 -15.85 10.96
N ASP A 40 -3.81 -16.30 10.02
CA ASP A 40 -3.53 -17.32 9.00
C ASP A 40 -4.05 -16.82 7.64
N PRO A 41 -3.25 -16.91 6.56
CA PRO A 41 -3.61 -16.36 5.26
C PRO A 41 -4.87 -17.00 4.65
N SER A 42 -5.20 -18.25 4.99
CA SER A 42 -6.41 -18.92 4.48
C SER A 42 -7.70 -18.49 5.17
N TRP A 43 -7.62 -17.88 6.35
CA TRP A 43 -8.77 -17.47 7.16
C TRP A 43 -9.26 -16.07 6.80
N LYS A 44 -9.70 -15.90 5.54
CA LYS A 44 -10.20 -14.61 5.03
C LYS A 44 -11.49 -14.15 5.71
N ALA A 45 -11.51 -12.89 6.13
CA ALA A 45 -12.65 -12.22 6.77
C ALA A 45 -12.92 -10.83 6.14
N VAL A 46 -14.08 -10.26 6.45
CA VAL A 46 -14.42 -8.86 6.14
C VAL A 46 -14.02 -8.01 7.34
N PHE A 47 -13.33 -6.90 7.08
CA PHE A 47 -12.91 -5.96 8.13
C PHE A 47 -13.68 -4.64 8.00
N ARG A 48 -14.17 -4.13 9.13
CA ARG A 48 -14.73 -2.78 9.23
C ARG A 48 -13.99 -2.02 10.32
N LEU A 49 -13.27 -0.97 9.93
CA LEU A 49 -12.45 -0.20 10.85
C LEU A 49 -13.19 1.05 11.34
N ARG A 50 -13.05 1.32 12.64
CA ARG A 50 -13.46 2.57 13.27
C ARG A 50 -12.27 3.11 14.05
N VAL A 51 -11.83 4.31 13.72
CA VAL A 51 -10.59 4.88 14.26
C VAL A 51 -10.88 6.28 14.78
N LYS A 52 -10.69 6.45 16.09
CA LYS A 52 -10.83 7.75 16.75
C LYS A 52 -9.44 8.34 16.97
N VAL A 53 -9.22 9.52 16.43
CA VAL A 53 -7.94 10.25 16.48
C VAL A 53 -8.17 11.67 16.98
N ASP A 54 -7.10 12.32 17.43
CA ASP A 54 -7.17 13.74 17.79
C ASP A 54 -7.40 14.60 16.53
N ASP A 55 -8.00 15.79 16.72
CA ASP A 55 -8.22 16.72 15.63
C ASP A 55 -6.90 17.11 14.95
N GLY A 56 -6.94 17.22 13.62
CA GLY A 56 -5.77 17.54 12.80
C GLY A 56 -4.91 16.33 12.40
N LEU A 57 -5.30 15.11 12.79
CA LEU A 57 -4.77 13.87 12.22
C LEU A 57 -5.70 13.31 11.14
N ASP A 58 -5.10 12.62 10.18
CA ASP A 58 -5.76 11.91 9.10
C ASP A 58 -5.55 10.40 9.29
N VAL A 59 -6.45 9.60 8.70
CA VAL A 59 -6.41 8.13 8.79
C VAL A 59 -6.54 7.53 7.40
N ILE A 60 -5.59 6.67 7.05
CA ILE A 60 -5.60 5.87 5.82
C ILE A 60 -5.77 4.40 6.20
N SER A 61 -6.67 3.70 5.51
CA SER A 61 -6.89 2.25 5.63
C SER A 61 -7.21 1.65 4.26
N ASN A 62 -7.53 0.35 4.16
CA ASN A 62 -7.77 -0.38 2.92
C ASN A 62 -8.93 0.21 2.08
N MET A 63 -10.03 0.57 2.74
CA MET A 63 -11.24 1.12 2.11
C MET A 63 -11.33 2.65 2.29
N PRO A 64 -12.15 3.36 1.50
CA PRO A 64 -12.43 4.78 1.78
C PRO A 64 -13.30 4.93 3.05
N PRO A 65 -13.23 6.08 3.74
CA PRO A 65 -14.13 6.38 4.83
C PRO A 65 -15.57 6.46 4.33
N GLU A 66 -16.47 5.72 4.98
CA GLU A 66 -17.92 5.88 4.83
C GLU A 66 -18.40 7.15 5.54
N LYS A 67 -17.81 7.45 6.70
CA LYS A 67 -18.15 8.61 7.51
C LYS A 67 -16.94 9.13 8.27
N VAL A 68 -16.83 10.45 8.38
CA VAL A 68 -15.90 11.12 9.31
C VAL A 68 -16.73 12.03 10.21
N GLU A 69 -16.76 11.70 11.51
CA GLU A 69 -17.52 12.44 12.50
C GLU A 69 -16.58 13.36 13.29
N SER A 70 -16.90 14.65 13.31
CA SER A 70 -16.26 15.59 14.23
C SER A 70 -16.82 15.40 15.64
N LEU A 71 -15.92 15.14 16.58
CA LEU A 71 -16.15 15.09 18.02
C LEU A 71 -15.38 16.25 18.66
N LYS A 72 -15.71 16.63 19.89
CA LYS A 72 -15.03 17.76 20.55
C LYS A 72 -13.53 17.47 20.73
N GLY A 73 -12.69 18.06 19.88
CA GLY A 73 -11.24 17.88 19.87
C GLY A 73 -10.74 16.58 19.21
N LYS A 74 -11.61 15.81 18.54
CA LYS A 74 -11.29 14.51 17.95
C LYS A 74 -12.07 14.27 16.67
N LYS A 75 -11.55 13.40 15.79
CA LYS A 75 -12.30 12.84 14.66
C LYS A 75 -12.53 11.35 14.85
N ASN A 76 -13.66 10.84 14.37
CA ASN A 76 -13.94 9.42 14.30
C ASN A 76 -14.16 9.02 12.84
N PHE A 77 -13.23 8.24 12.30
CA PHE A 77 -13.29 7.70 10.94
C PHE A 77 -13.97 6.33 10.99
N VAL A 78 -15.02 6.16 10.19
CA VAL A 78 -15.69 4.88 9.97
C VAL A 78 -15.45 4.50 8.52
N PHE A 79 -14.75 3.39 8.30
CA PHE A 79 -14.44 2.88 6.97
C PHE A 79 -15.54 1.95 6.45
N GLN A 80 -15.66 1.89 5.11
CA GLN A 80 -16.47 0.86 4.46
C GLN A 80 -15.91 -0.53 4.74
N ASP A 81 -16.77 -1.54 4.62
CA ASP A 81 -16.38 -2.95 4.77
C ASP A 81 -15.40 -3.35 3.65
N THR A 82 -14.32 -4.05 4.00
CA THR A 82 -13.41 -4.62 2.99
C THR A 82 -14.07 -5.80 2.26
N PRO A 83 -13.60 -6.18 1.07
CA PRO A 83 -13.82 -7.54 0.59
C PRO A 83 -13.25 -8.57 1.59
N ARG A 84 -13.62 -9.84 1.40
CA ARG A 84 -13.00 -10.93 2.17
C ARG A 84 -11.50 -11.00 1.84
N MET A 85 -10.67 -10.73 2.83
CA MET A 85 -9.21 -10.68 2.69
C MET A 85 -8.51 -11.30 3.91
N SER A 86 -7.22 -11.59 3.76
CA SER A 86 -6.39 -12.17 4.82
C SER A 86 -5.96 -11.09 5.83
N THR A 87 -5.69 -11.48 7.08
CA THR A 87 -5.33 -10.55 8.17
C THR A 87 -4.09 -9.72 7.87
N TYR A 88 -3.11 -10.31 7.18
CA TYR A 88 -1.83 -9.67 6.90
C TYR A 88 -1.93 -8.47 5.93
N LEU A 89 -3.04 -8.35 5.20
CA LEU A 89 -3.30 -7.25 4.25
C LEU A 89 -3.98 -6.05 4.88
N LEU A 90 -4.42 -6.15 6.15
CA LEU A 90 -5.09 -5.06 6.82
C LEU A 90 -4.10 -3.92 7.08
N TYR A 91 -4.48 -2.70 6.70
CA TYR A 91 -3.65 -1.51 6.87
C TYR A 91 -4.33 -0.46 7.74
N LEU A 92 -3.54 0.16 8.62
CA LEU A 92 -3.88 1.36 9.36
C LEU A 92 -2.69 2.31 9.41
N GLY A 93 -2.85 3.48 8.80
CA GLY A 93 -1.94 4.62 8.91
C GLY A 93 -2.63 5.79 9.59
N ILE A 94 -1.99 6.39 10.60
CA ILE A 94 -2.48 7.58 11.30
C ILE A 94 -1.34 8.60 11.36
N GLY A 95 -1.57 9.79 10.82
CA GLY A 95 -0.56 10.84 10.77
C GLY A 95 -1.10 12.10 10.10
N LYS A 96 -0.22 13.09 9.91
CA LYS A 96 -0.53 14.26 9.07
C LYS A 96 -0.06 13.95 7.66
N PHE A 97 -0.99 13.57 6.79
CA PHE A 97 -0.64 13.16 5.44
C PHE A 97 -0.75 14.32 4.45
N GLU A 98 0.25 14.45 3.60
CA GLU A 98 0.09 15.12 2.31
C GLU A 98 -0.34 14.07 1.29
N THR A 99 -1.30 14.42 0.43
CA THR A 99 -1.83 13.48 -0.59
C THR A 99 -2.01 14.17 -1.93
N ARG A 100 -1.45 13.56 -2.98
CA ARG A 100 -1.78 13.88 -4.37
C ARG A 100 -2.71 12.84 -4.93
N SER A 101 -3.64 13.26 -5.78
CA SER A 101 -4.68 12.39 -6.33
C SER A 101 -4.61 12.32 -7.86
N GLY A 102 -5.05 11.18 -8.37
CA GLY A 102 -5.35 10.93 -9.78
C GLY A 102 -6.56 10.00 -9.87
N LYS A 103 -6.99 9.73 -11.10
CA LYS A 103 -8.08 8.78 -11.36
C LYS A 103 -7.66 7.76 -12.42
N TYR A 104 -8.17 6.55 -12.28
CA TYR A 104 -8.09 5.49 -13.28
C TYR A 104 -9.42 4.75 -13.32
N ASN A 105 -10.08 4.71 -14.49
CA ASN A 105 -11.35 3.99 -14.68
C ASN A 105 -12.41 4.25 -13.58
N GLY A 106 -12.60 5.53 -13.23
CA GLY A 106 -13.54 5.95 -12.17
C GLY A 106 -13.07 5.71 -10.73
N LYS A 107 -11.93 5.03 -10.53
CA LYS A 107 -11.32 4.75 -9.22
C LYS A 107 -10.28 5.80 -8.86
N ASP A 108 -10.16 6.12 -7.58
CA ASP A 108 -9.19 7.09 -7.11
C ASP A 108 -7.81 6.44 -6.90
N VAL A 109 -6.75 7.10 -7.32
CA VAL A 109 -5.36 6.69 -7.09
C VAL A 109 -4.65 7.80 -6.34
N TYR A 110 -4.10 7.48 -5.19
CA TYR A 110 -3.49 8.45 -4.29
C TYR A 110 -2.00 8.15 -4.11
N LEU A 111 -1.20 9.22 -4.01
CA LEU A 111 0.17 9.17 -3.55
C LEU A 111 0.21 9.96 -2.24
N SER A 112 0.51 9.27 -1.16
CA SER A 112 0.45 9.82 0.20
C SER A 112 1.77 9.63 0.94
N GLY A 113 2.07 10.56 1.83
CA GLY A 113 3.22 10.50 2.73
C GLY A 113 3.02 11.47 3.88
N LEU A 114 3.90 11.43 4.88
CA LEU A 114 3.91 12.48 5.91
C LEU A 114 4.07 13.87 5.27
N ALA A 115 3.48 14.90 5.89
CA ALA A 115 3.49 16.26 5.36
C ALA A 115 4.91 16.73 5.02
N ASN A 116 5.08 17.38 3.86
CA ASN A 116 6.38 17.84 3.30
C ASN A 116 7.33 16.72 2.85
N ASN A 117 6.90 15.45 2.90
CA ASN A 117 7.72 14.31 2.49
C ASN A 117 7.40 13.80 1.07
N LEU A 118 6.48 14.45 0.36
CA LEU A 118 6.20 14.12 -1.03
C LEU A 118 7.07 14.95 -1.99
N ASP A 119 7.81 14.26 -2.85
CA ASP A 119 8.59 14.90 -3.91
C ASP A 119 7.72 15.56 -4.99
N SER A 120 8.23 16.58 -5.67
CA SER A 120 7.47 17.38 -6.65
C SER A 120 6.95 16.68 -7.93
N THR A 121 7.23 15.39 -8.17
CA THR A 121 6.84 14.70 -9.43
C THR A 121 5.74 13.66 -9.23
N ASP A 122 4.85 13.55 -10.21
CA ASP A 122 3.76 12.57 -10.26
C ASP A 122 4.19 11.23 -10.90
N PHE A 123 5.49 10.97 -10.99
CA PHE A 123 6.01 9.73 -11.55
C PHE A 123 5.39 8.48 -10.90
N PRO A 124 5.31 8.36 -9.55
CA PRO A 124 4.70 7.18 -8.92
C PRO A 124 3.21 7.02 -9.24
N LEU A 125 2.45 8.13 -9.28
CA LEU A 125 1.05 8.12 -9.71
C LEU A 125 0.90 7.67 -11.16
N THR A 126 1.83 8.08 -12.03
CA THR A 126 1.82 7.71 -13.45
C THR A 126 2.05 6.22 -13.61
N VAL A 127 3.11 5.67 -12.97
CA VAL A 127 3.39 4.24 -12.97
C VAL A 127 2.20 3.47 -12.39
N GLY A 128 1.65 3.92 -11.27
CA GLY A 128 0.52 3.22 -10.62
C GLY A 128 -0.71 3.08 -11.53
N LYS A 129 -1.07 4.15 -12.26
CA LYS A 129 -2.17 4.12 -13.24
C LYS A 129 -1.85 3.20 -14.43
N GLN A 130 -0.61 3.21 -14.92
CA GLN A 130 -0.18 2.32 -16.00
C GLN A 130 -0.19 0.84 -15.57
N SER A 131 0.18 0.55 -14.32
CA SER A 131 0.09 -0.80 -13.75
C SER A 131 -1.36 -1.27 -13.72
N LEU A 132 -2.27 -0.45 -13.19
CA LEU A 132 -3.70 -0.76 -13.15
C LEU A 132 -4.24 -1.00 -14.57
N GLU A 133 -3.92 -0.13 -15.53
CA GLU A 133 -4.32 -0.30 -16.93
C GLU A 133 -3.81 -1.61 -17.54
N PHE A 134 -2.55 -1.94 -17.27
CA PHE A 134 -1.95 -3.17 -17.74
C PHE A 134 -2.65 -4.40 -17.18
N PHE A 135 -2.80 -4.46 -15.86
CA PHE A 135 -3.28 -5.65 -15.17
C PHE A 135 -4.78 -5.87 -15.33
N ASP A 136 -5.60 -4.81 -15.34
CA ASP A 136 -7.03 -4.90 -15.69
C ASP A 136 -7.19 -5.55 -17.07
N SER A 137 -6.42 -5.08 -18.07
CA SER A 137 -6.47 -5.61 -19.43
C SER A 137 -5.88 -7.02 -19.55
N TYR A 138 -4.74 -7.28 -18.90
CA TYR A 138 -3.99 -8.53 -19.04
C TYR A 138 -4.69 -9.70 -18.35
N PHE A 139 -5.25 -9.48 -17.16
CA PHE A 139 -5.98 -10.51 -16.42
C PHE A 139 -7.45 -10.60 -16.82
N GLY A 140 -8.00 -9.59 -17.51
CA GLY A 140 -9.43 -9.51 -17.82
C GLY A 140 -10.32 -9.37 -16.59
N ILE A 141 -9.74 -8.94 -15.46
CA ILE A 141 -10.40 -8.75 -14.17
C ILE A 141 -10.03 -7.36 -13.70
N ASN A 142 -11.01 -6.47 -13.57
CA ASN A 142 -10.77 -5.11 -13.08
C ASN A 142 -10.31 -5.13 -11.62
N TYR A 143 -9.45 -4.18 -11.24
CA TYR A 143 -9.08 -3.95 -9.85
C TYR A 143 -10.33 -3.86 -8.96
N ALA A 144 -10.32 -4.50 -7.77
CA ALA A 144 -11.55 -4.70 -7.00
C ALA A 144 -12.04 -3.46 -6.23
N LEU A 145 -11.12 -2.60 -5.76
CA LEU A 145 -11.46 -1.55 -4.79
C LEU A 145 -11.78 -0.20 -5.45
N PRO A 146 -12.54 0.71 -4.78
CA PRO A 146 -12.86 2.03 -5.32
C PRO A 146 -11.66 2.99 -5.31
N LYS A 147 -10.61 2.67 -4.55
CA LYS A 147 -9.39 3.47 -4.49
C LYS A 147 -8.13 2.62 -4.31
N MET A 148 -6.98 3.23 -4.57
CA MET A 148 -5.66 2.71 -4.24
C MET A 148 -4.79 3.84 -3.68
N HIS A 149 -4.09 3.61 -2.57
CA HIS A 149 -3.02 4.49 -2.11
C HIS A 149 -1.66 3.84 -2.36
N LEU A 150 -0.71 4.64 -2.80
CA LEU A 150 0.73 4.39 -2.73
C LEU A 150 1.29 5.27 -1.62
N ILE A 151 1.74 4.66 -0.52
CA ILE A 151 2.02 5.36 0.74
C ILE A 151 3.52 5.28 1.04
N SER A 152 4.17 6.44 1.17
CA SER A 152 5.57 6.52 1.61
C SER A 152 5.66 6.43 3.13
N ILE A 153 6.45 5.48 3.63
CA ILE A 153 6.70 5.24 5.07
C ILE A 153 8.20 5.47 5.36
N PRO A 154 8.57 6.37 6.30
CA PRO A 154 9.97 6.69 6.59
C PRO A 154 10.79 5.53 7.19
N GLU A 155 10.24 4.86 8.21
CA GLU A 155 10.87 3.71 8.87
C GLU A 155 10.10 2.44 8.49
N PHE A 156 10.57 1.77 7.43
CA PHE A 156 9.89 0.61 6.88
C PHE A 156 10.84 -0.58 6.72
N GLY A 157 10.55 -1.68 7.43
CA GLY A 157 11.41 -2.86 7.51
C GLY A 157 11.60 -3.56 6.17
N ALA A 158 10.55 -3.58 5.34
CA ALA A 158 10.56 -4.15 4.00
C ALA A 158 10.90 -3.10 2.92
N GLY A 159 10.83 -3.52 1.65
CA GLY A 159 10.90 -2.61 0.50
C GLY A 159 9.56 -1.92 0.25
N ALA A 160 8.51 -2.74 0.15
CA ALA A 160 7.11 -2.35 0.07
C ALA A 160 6.24 -3.49 0.64
N MET A 161 4.92 -3.29 0.68
CA MET A 161 3.92 -4.25 1.14
C MET A 161 2.58 -3.95 0.48
N GLU A 162 1.95 -4.98 -0.06
CA GLU A 162 0.81 -4.90 -0.98
C GLU A 162 -0.55 -4.61 -0.36
N ASN A 163 -0.61 -4.17 0.90
CA ASN A 163 -1.86 -4.07 1.68
C ASN A 163 -3.04 -3.58 0.82
N TRP A 164 -4.11 -4.37 0.72
CA TRP A 164 -5.10 -4.20 -0.34
C TRP A 164 -5.71 -2.78 -0.38
N GLY A 165 -5.39 -2.02 -1.43
CA GLY A 165 -5.81 -0.62 -1.61
C GLY A 165 -5.06 0.44 -0.82
N ALA A 166 -4.08 0.07 0.00
CA ALA A 166 -3.25 0.95 0.80
C ALA A 166 -1.78 0.48 0.84
N ILE A 167 -1.19 0.37 -0.34
CA ILE A 167 0.16 -0.18 -0.55
C ILE A 167 1.18 0.74 0.11
N THR A 168 2.04 0.18 0.94
CA THR A 168 3.09 0.92 1.65
C THR A 168 4.45 0.68 1.05
N PHE A 169 5.28 1.69 1.01
CA PHE A 169 6.62 1.66 0.45
C PHE A 169 7.60 2.32 1.39
N ARG A 170 8.83 1.82 1.42
CA ARG A 170 9.96 2.63 1.89
C ARG A 170 10.09 3.85 0.97
N GLU A 171 10.45 5.01 1.53
CA GLU A 171 10.66 6.26 0.77
C GLU A 171 11.51 6.06 -0.50
N THR A 172 12.63 5.35 -0.39
CA THR A 172 13.55 5.09 -1.52
C THR A 172 12.99 4.17 -2.61
N ALA A 173 11.86 3.51 -2.36
CA ALA A 173 11.17 2.63 -3.29
C ALA A 173 9.93 3.29 -3.94
N LEU A 174 9.56 4.52 -3.53
CA LEU A 174 8.39 5.23 -4.04
C LEU A 174 8.70 6.66 -4.49
N LEU A 175 9.48 7.40 -3.71
CA LEU A 175 9.72 8.82 -3.97
C LEU A 175 10.75 9.01 -5.07
N VAL A 176 10.42 9.91 -6.00
CA VAL A 176 11.25 10.29 -7.14
C VAL A 176 11.19 11.80 -7.20
N ASN A 177 12.30 12.46 -7.52
CA ASN A 177 12.39 13.88 -7.81
C ASN A 177 13.12 14.12 -9.15
N LYS A 178 13.32 15.40 -9.49
CA LYS A 178 13.96 15.80 -10.76
C LYS A 178 15.39 15.29 -10.90
N ASN A 179 16.10 15.09 -9.78
CA ASN A 179 17.50 14.66 -9.75
C ASN A 179 17.65 13.15 -9.56
N THR A 180 16.55 12.42 -9.39
CA THR A 180 16.58 10.96 -9.24
C THR A 180 17.12 10.30 -10.50
N SER A 181 18.12 9.43 -10.31
CA SER A 181 18.78 8.70 -11.39
C SER A 181 17.82 7.80 -12.17
N GLU A 182 18.14 7.50 -13.43
CA GLU A 182 17.35 6.56 -14.24
C GLU A 182 17.30 5.15 -13.63
N ILE A 183 18.39 4.70 -13.01
CA ILE A 183 18.46 3.40 -12.31
C ILE A 183 17.45 3.37 -11.15
N THR A 184 17.36 4.46 -10.38
CA THR A 184 16.40 4.56 -9.29
C THR A 184 14.96 4.63 -9.82
N LYS A 185 14.70 5.39 -10.90
CA LYS A 185 13.37 5.43 -11.54
C LYS A 185 12.91 4.06 -12.03
N LYS A 186 13.83 3.30 -12.65
CA LYS A 186 13.60 1.89 -13.03
C LYS A 186 13.18 1.06 -11.84
N ARG A 187 13.94 1.12 -10.74
CA ARG A 187 13.64 0.38 -9.52
C ARG A 187 12.29 0.77 -8.92
N VAL A 188 11.99 2.07 -8.80
CA VAL A 188 10.72 2.56 -8.26
C VAL A 188 9.55 2.05 -9.12
N ALA A 189 9.65 2.16 -10.44
CA ALA A 189 8.61 1.68 -11.32
C ALA A 189 8.40 0.16 -11.23
N SER A 190 9.49 -0.61 -11.14
CA SER A 190 9.42 -2.05 -10.89
C SER A 190 8.72 -2.38 -9.57
N VAL A 191 9.10 -1.73 -8.45
CA VAL A 191 8.47 -2.01 -7.15
C VAL A 191 6.98 -1.65 -7.20
N ILE A 192 6.60 -0.48 -7.72
CA ILE A 192 5.18 -0.12 -7.87
C ILE A 192 4.42 -1.14 -8.72
N ALA A 193 5.00 -1.64 -9.81
CA ALA A 193 4.37 -2.65 -10.64
C ALA A 193 4.25 -4.02 -9.93
N HIS A 194 5.24 -4.40 -9.11
CA HIS A 194 5.23 -5.61 -8.27
C HIS A 194 4.08 -5.55 -7.25
N GLU A 195 4.00 -4.48 -6.47
CA GLU A 195 2.96 -4.32 -5.46
C GLU A 195 1.54 -4.24 -6.06
N ILE A 196 1.41 -3.63 -7.23
CA ILE A 196 0.10 -3.56 -7.90
C ILE A 196 -0.28 -4.92 -8.52
N ALA A 197 0.68 -5.75 -8.94
CA ALA A 197 0.40 -7.12 -9.38
C ALA A 197 -0.16 -7.98 -8.24
N HIS A 198 0.30 -7.76 -7.01
CA HIS A 198 -0.21 -8.46 -5.82
C HIS A 198 -1.71 -8.24 -5.56
N GLN A 199 -2.28 -7.14 -6.06
CA GLN A 199 -3.72 -6.87 -5.94
C GLN A 199 -4.58 -7.96 -6.62
N TRP A 200 -3.99 -8.74 -7.54
CA TRP A 200 -4.55 -9.99 -8.07
C TRP A 200 -3.89 -11.23 -7.44
N PHE A 201 -2.55 -11.26 -7.39
CA PHE A 201 -1.74 -12.38 -6.89
C PHE A 201 -1.21 -12.13 -5.47
N GLY A 202 -2.08 -12.35 -4.49
CA GLY A 202 -1.80 -12.14 -3.08
C GLY A 202 -3.05 -11.68 -2.36
N ASP A 203 -3.72 -10.68 -2.93
CA ASP A 203 -4.90 -10.07 -2.35
C ASP A 203 -6.19 -10.81 -2.75
N LEU A 204 -6.51 -10.75 -4.05
CA LEU A 204 -7.70 -11.38 -4.61
C LEU A 204 -7.60 -12.91 -4.47
N VAL A 205 -6.50 -13.48 -4.98
CA VAL A 205 -6.15 -14.89 -4.82
C VAL A 205 -4.92 -14.98 -3.93
N THR A 206 -5.06 -15.61 -2.77
CA THR A 206 -4.01 -15.75 -1.76
C THR A 206 -3.64 -17.23 -1.65
N MET A 207 -2.35 -17.53 -1.50
CA MET A 207 -1.90 -18.88 -1.15
C MET A 207 -2.60 -19.40 0.13
N LYS A 208 -2.81 -20.71 0.20
CA LYS A 208 -3.46 -21.32 1.37
C LYS A 208 -2.59 -21.26 2.62
N TRP A 209 -1.28 -21.44 2.46
CA TRP A 209 -0.31 -21.38 3.55
C TRP A 209 1.05 -20.89 3.01
N TRP A 210 1.90 -20.39 3.92
CA TRP A 210 3.15 -19.72 3.60
C TRP A 210 4.18 -20.57 2.84
N ASN A 211 4.08 -21.90 2.87
CA ASN A 211 4.94 -22.77 2.06
C ASN A 211 4.73 -22.55 0.55
N ASP A 212 3.56 -22.02 0.16
CA ASP A 212 3.21 -21.69 -1.23
C ASP A 212 3.29 -20.16 -1.49
N LEU A 213 4.03 -19.41 -0.69
CA LEU A 213 4.23 -17.95 -0.86
C LEU A 213 4.71 -17.57 -2.27
N TRP A 214 5.42 -18.49 -2.95
CA TRP A 214 5.86 -18.29 -4.33
C TRP A 214 4.68 -18.01 -5.30
N LEU A 215 3.47 -18.49 -5.01
CA LEU A 215 2.27 -18.18 -5.80
C LEU A 215 1.95 -16.69 -5.81
N ASN A 216 2.29 -15.96 -4.75
CA ASN A 216 2.16 -14.51 -4.68
C ASN A 216 3.43 -13.87 -5.28
N GLU A 217 4.58 -14.10 -4.66
CA GLU A 217 5.82 -13.35 -4.93
C GLU A 217 6.39 -13.57 -6.33
N SER A 218 6.38 -14.83 -6.81
CA SER A 218 6.95 -15.13 -8.13
C SER A 218 6.04 -14.61 -9.23
N PHE A 219 4.72 -14.64 -9.05
CA PHE A 219 3.77 -14.07 -9.99
C PHE A 219 3.87 -12.55 -10.02
N ALA A 220 3.91 -11.88 -8.87
CA ALA A 220 4.10 -10.43 -8.81
C ALA A 220 5.41 -10.00 -9.48
N THR A 221 6.51 -10.71 -9.19
CA THR A 221 7.82 -10.48 -9.82
C THR A 221 7.75 -10.65 -11.35
N PHE A 222 7.17 -11.75 -11.82
CA PHE A 222 7.05 -12.03 -13.26
C PHE A 222 6.19 -10.98 -13.97
N MET A 223 5.04 -10.63 -13.38
CA MET A 223 4.09 -9.68 -13.94
C MET A 223 4.61 -8.24 -13.93
N MET A 224 5.44 -7.88 -12.96
CA MET A 224 6.19 -6.63 -12.94
C MET A 224 7.07 -6.45 -14.18
N TYR A 225 7.84 -7.48 -14.58
CA TYR A 225 8.64 -7.40 -15.80
C TYR A 225 7.77 -7.15 -17.03
N LYS A 226 6.61 -7.81 -17.13
CA LYS A 226 5.68 -7.65 -18.25
C LYS A 226 5.07 -6.25 -18.34
N MET A 227 4.69 -5.68 -17.19
CA MET A 227 4.21 -4.30 -17.12
C MET A 227 5.29 -3.33 -17.60
N VAL A 228 6.50 -3.45 -17.04
CA VAL A 228 7.59 -2.52 -17.34
C VAL A 228 8.07 -2.63 -18.78
N GLU A 229 8.13 -3.84 -19.33
CA GLU A 229 8.43 -4.08 -20.75
C GLU A 229 7.43 -3.36 -21.68
N LYS A 230 6.14 -3.33 -21.32
CA LYS A 230 5.10 -2.66 -22.12
C LYS A 230 5.22 -1.14 -22.11
N TYR A 231 5.37 -0.52 -20.93
CA TYR A 231 5.32 0.94 -20.79
C TYR A 231 6.69 1.63 -20.87
N TYR A 232 7.77 0.88 -20.63
CA TYR A 232 9.15 1.37 -20.63
C TYR A 232 10.10 0.44 -21.42
N PRO A 233 9.82 0.16 -22.71
CA PRO A 233 10.59 -0.81 -23.49
C PRO A 233 12.09 -0.48 -23.59
N ASP A 234 12.44 0.81 -23.61
CA ASP A 234 13.84 1.27 -23.70
C ASP A 234 14.69 0.93 -22.47
N TRP A 235 14.05 0.59 -21.34
CA TRP A 235 14.76 0.22 -20.12
C TRP A 235 15.40 -1.16 -20.19
N LYS A 236 15.00 -2.00 -21.16
CA LYS A 236 15.55 -3.34 -21.42
C LYS A 236 15.62 -4.20 -20.15
N ILE A 237 14.62 -4.07 -19.29
CA ILE A 237 14.52 -4.87 -18.08
C ILE A 237 14.11 -6.27 -18.52
N THR A 238 15.02 -7.24 -18.35
CA THR A 238 14.76 -8.65 -18.70
C THR A 238 14.58 -9.46 -17.42
N ALA A 239 13.58 -10.36 -17.43
CA ALA A 239 13.54 -11.45 -16.47
C ALA A 239 14.79 -12.30 -16.71
N LYS A 240 15.64 -12.43 -15.69
CA LYS A 240 16.77 -13.37 -15.72
C LYS A 240 16.31 -14.73 -15.27
#